data_AF-A0AAE0LNY7-F1
#
_entry.id   AF-A0AAE0LNY7-F1
#
_cell.length_a   1.000
_cell.length_b   1.000
_cell.length_c   1.000
_cell.angle_alpha   90.00
_cell.angle_beta   90.00
_cell.angle_gamma   90.00
#
_symmetry.space_group_name_H-M   'P 1'
#
loop_
_entity.id
_entity.type
_entity.pdbx_description
1 polymer ?
#
loop_
_entity_poly.entity_id
_entity_poly.type
_entity_poly.pdbx_seq_one_letter_code
_entity_poly.pdbx_strand_id
1 'polypeptide(L)'
;MDENYDIIAIDGWRVVANKKDRFSQGEYVLFLEVDAFLPQVSKDNHLFAQIGPTIEFDGKVGYRVGTSVWTDSNGNKVISQGHIFHLSDFPNIDKKTCGWHFAYIEETKEYFAEHLRGFDFSGQLGIKKWESFPEEIAEDLMDAPASGPEVDNYTPFATSNPKPPSFIIKTDTKRVQDCPNLFISPKYQQFVFQETLKMDGATTAIYFINNNAIGSGSIDLPTLPPLNHNNHNNNNNNNNNNNNNNNYLPYAIHPNGRLGVCTRKQDLLPHLTPSAGAGAPQHQLAHFWAAAVAAGLHATLPRLGRNLVVQAELVGASVQGNPYRYPDPDPDPAVAAGREGGGGGGGGGPTHELFVFSVSDVVVEPTNTNKKSKGGAVSVSARRWHPRRVEAFAAEHGLRHVPVLGYATLPAIARDHEDLVVRAELKKGEGLVFKNVVDGRWFKVLSSRWLLEKGDEMQARKQMGKKGKGGGKGALEEKTMRIGGWQLSSEDAAIIVKAFQDVEKWIERDDGLRQWLEDWEREFHGEAAGAADGVVANGEVVNGTKVARIPEVKPSDGVMDWLGAKGFGL
;
A
#
# COMPACT_ATOMS: atom_id res chain seq x y z
N MET A 1 -2.80 -12.27 32.42
CA MET A 1 -3.02 -13.29 31.39
C MET A 1 -3.52 -14.52 32.11
N ASP A 2 -4.00 -15.54 31.40
CA ASP A 2 -3.89 -16.90 31.94
C ASP A 2 -2.45 -17.08 32.48
N GLU A 3 -2.28 -17.70 33.65
CA GLU A 3 -1.00 -17.75 34.37
C GLU A 3 0.13 -18.37 33.54
N ASN A 4 -0.22 -18.98 32.41
CA ASN A 4 0.64 -19.69 31.47
C ASN A 4 1.29 -18.84 30.36
N TYR A 5 0.98 -17.55 30.22
CA TYR A 5 1.51 -16.73 29.10
C TYR A 5 2.23 -15.46 29.58
N ASP A 6 3.19 -15.02 28.77
CA ASP A 6 3.93 -13.75 28.90
C ASP A 6 3.72 -12.86 27.67
N ILE A 7 3.84 -11.53 27.86
CA ILE A 7 3.94 -10.55 26.78
C ILE A 7 5.41 -10.21 26.59
N ILE A 8 5.95 -10.52 25.43
CA ILE A 8 7.34 -10.27 25.07
C ILE A 8 7.38 -9.09 24.10
N ALA A 9 8.18 -8.08 24.45
CA ALA A 9 8.45 -6.94 23.59
C ALA A 9 9.65 -7.26 22.69
N ILE A 10 9.47 -7.16 21.37
CA ILE A 10 10.51 -7.32 20.35
C ILE A 10 10.54 -6.04 19.53
N ASP A 11 11.56 -5.19 19.76
CA ASP A 11 11.58 -3.83 19.23
C ASP A 11 10.26 -3.08 19.55
N GLY A 12 9.50 -2.62 18.55
CA GLY A 12 8.17 -2.03 18.75
C GLY A 12 7.00 -3.02 18.73
N TRP A 13 7.27 -4.32 18.63
CA TRP A 13 6.25 -5.38 18.57
C TRP A 13 5.95 -5.97 19.95
N ARG A 14 4.71 -6.46 20.12
CA ARG A 14 4.28 -7.26 21.28
C ARG A 14 3.86 -8.64 20.78
N VAL A 15 4.45 -9.67 21.37
CA VAL A 15 4.18 -11.08 21.05
C VAL A 15 3.79 -11.81 22.34
N VAL A 16 2.69 -12.53 22.32
CA VAL A 16 2.29 -13.41 23.42
C VAL A 16 2.95 -14.78 23.22
N ALA A 17 3.69 -15.24 24.24
CA ALA A 17 4.37 -16.53 24.24
C ALA A 17 4.00 -17.35 25.47
N ASN A 18 4.17 -18.68 25.41
CA ASN A 18 3.91 -19.53 26.55
C ASN A 18 5.07 -19.43 27.55
N LYS A 19 4.77 -19.31 28.85
CA LYS A 19 5.80 -19.30 29.90
C LYS A 19 6.66 -20.56 29.91
N LYS A 20 6.12 -21.68 29.41
CA LYS A 20 6.86 -22.94 29.29
C LYS A 20 7.99 -22.86 28.26
N ASP A 21 7.95 -21.90 27.35
CA ASP A 21 8.99 -21.68 26.34
C ASP A 21 10.24 -21.05 26.98
N ARG A 22 10.07 -20.30 28.09
CA ARG A 22 11.17 -19.75 28.93
C ARG A 22 12.09 -18.72 28.24
N PHE A 23 11.52 -17.83 27.44
CA PHE A 23 12.24 -16.66 26.91
C PHE A 23 12.77 -15.76 28.04
N SER A 24 13.96 -15.17 27.84
CA SER A 24 14.58 -14.25 28.79
C SER A 24 14.86 -12.89 28.16
N GLN A 25 14.78 -11.81 28.96
CA GLN A 25 15.11 -10.47 28.49
C GLN A 25 16.57 -10.39 28.02
N GLY A 26 16.80 -9.83 26.83
CA GLY A 26 18.12 -9.69 26.22
C GLY A 26 18.58 -10.90 25.40
N GLU A 27 17.79 -11.97 25.34
CA GLU A 27 18.00 -13.10 24.44
C GLU A 27 17.73 -12.71 22.98
N TYR A 28 18.48 -13.28 22.04
CA TYR A 28 18.19 -13.18 20.60
C TYR A 28 17.21 -14.27 20.18
N VAL A 29 16.18 -13.88 19.44
CA VAL A 29 15.11 -14.77 18.97
C VAL A 29 14.98 -14.71 17.46
N LEU A 30 14.41 -15.76 16.87
CA LEU A 30 13.91 -15.68 15.50
C LEU A 30 12.49 -15.10 15.56
N PHE A 31 12.32 -13.85 15.13
CA PHE A 31 11.03 -13.19 15.04
C PHE A 31 10.41 -13.37 13.65
N LEU A 32 9.17 -13.84 13.61
CA LEU A 32 8.36 -13.93 12.41
C LEU A 32 7.31 -12.82 12.45
N GLU A 33 7.44 -11.86 11.53
CA GLU A 33 6.46 -10.80 11.36
C GLU A 33 5.09 -11.34 10.95
N VAL A 34 4.04 -10.57 11.25
CA VAL A 34 2.70 -10.86 10.72
C VAL A 34 2.69 -10.92 9.21
N ASP A 35 1.77 -11.70 8.67
CA ASP A 35 1.64 -12.02 7.25
C ASP A 35 2.76 -12.93 6.70
N ALA A 36 3.67 -13.46 7.54
CA ALA A 36 4.54 -14.56 7.14
C ALA A 36 3.73 -15.83 6.85
N PHE A 37 3.95 -16.42 5.68
CA PHE A 37 3.45 -17.74 5.27
C PHE A 37 4.57 -18.78 5.40
N LEU A 38 4.34 -19.77 6.26
CA LEU A 38 5.28 -20.82 6.59
C LEU A 38 4.86 -22.11 5.88
N PRO A 39 5.66 -22.67 4.97
CA PRO A 39 5.25 -23.83 4.18
C PRO A 39 5.14 -25.10 5.04
N GLN A 40 4.07 -25.86 4.86
CA GLN A 40 3.88 -27.16 5.54
C GLN A 40 4.90 -28.20 5.04
N VAL A 41 5.24 -28.14 3.75
CA VAL A 41 6.32 -28.95 3.16
C VAL A 41 7.66 -28.31 3.50
N SER A 42 8.06 -28.41 4.76
CA SER A 42 9.33 -27.92 5.31
C SER A 42 9.88 -28.91 6.34
N LYS A 43 11.21 -28.96 6.48
CA LYS A 43 11.89 -29.68 7.57
C LYS A 43 11.50 -29.12 8.96
N ASP A 44 11.11 -27.85 9.00
CA ASP A 44 10.76 -27.11 10.21
C ASP A 44 9.25 -27.15 10.50
N ASN A 45 8.48 -27.99 9.78
CA ASN A 45 7.02 -28.09 9.92
C ASN A 45 6.55 -28.40 11.36
N HIS A 46 7.34 -29.17 12.12
CA HIS A 46 7.05 -29.47 13.52
C HIS A 46 7.06 -28.21 14.42
N LEU A 47 7.81 -27.18 14.05
CA LEU A 47 7.77 -25.86 14.68
C LEU A 47 6.63 -25.02 14.10
N PHE A 48 6.52 -24.98 12.77
CA PHE A 48 5.56 -24.13 12.07
C PHE A 48 4.10 -24.49 12.38
N ALA A 49 3.81 -25.76 12.69
CA ALA A 49 2.48 -26.21 13.10
C ALA A 49 1.97 -25.58 14.40
N GLN A 50 2.86 -24.98 15.20
CA GLN A 50 2.49 -24.29 16.44
C GLN A 50 1.84 -22.93 16.19
N ILE A 51 2.00 -22.35 14.99
CA ILE A 51 1.44 -21.05 14.61
C ILE A 51 -0.09 -21.09 14.59
N GLY A 52 -0.68 -22.21 14.20
CA GLY A 52 -2.14 -22.35 14.12
C GLY A 52 -2.61 -23.34 13.05
N PRO A 53 -3.87 -23.26 12.63
CA PRO A 53 -4.41 -24.12 11.58
C PRO A 53 -3.80 -23.79 10.20
N THR A 54 -3.90 -24.75 9.28
CA THR A 54 -3.35 -24.58 7.93
C THR A 54 -4.20 -23.66 7.06
N ILE A 55 -3.52 -22.94 6.17
CA ILE A 55 -4.07 -22.09 5.12
C ILE A 55 -3.46 -22.46 3.77
N GLU A 56 -4.18 -22.16 2.69
CA GLU A 56 -3.69 -22.33 1.33
C GLU A 56 -3.28 -20.96 0.77
N PHE A 57 -2.11 -20.91 0.14
CA PHE A 57 -1.58 -19.73 -0.49
C PHE A 57 -0.69 -20.14 -1.66
N ASP A 58 -0.94 -19.59 -2.84
CA ASP A 58 -0.09 -19.84 -4.02
C ASP A 58 0.02 -21.35 -4.35
N GLY A 59 -1.11 -22.06 -4.30
CA GLY A 59 -1.20 -23.51 -4.50
C GLY A 59 -0.51 -24.37 -3.42
N LYS A 60 0.01 -23.76 -2.36
CA LYS A 60 0.74 -24.43 -1.29
C LYS A 60 -0.05 -24.37 0.03
N VAL A 61 0.04 -25.45 0.80
CA VAL A 61 -0.50 -25.51 2.15
C VAL A 61 0.59 -25.11 3.15
N GLY A 62 0.22 -24.31 4.15
CA GLY A 62 1.14 -23.81 5.16
C GLY A 62 0.40 -23.15 6.32
N TYR A 63 1.10 -22.29 7.05
CA TYR A 63 0.59 -21.58 8.22
C TYR A 63 0.80 -20.08 8.02
N ARG A 64 -0.12 -19.25 8.51
CA ARG A 64 0.03 -17.79 8.44
C ARG A 64 0.20 -17.23 9.84
N VAL A 65 1.22 -16.40 10.03
CA VAL A 65 1.39 -15.60 11.24
C VAL A 65 0.39 -14.45 11.19
N GLY A 66 -0.59 -14.48 12.10
CA GLY A 66 -1.67 -13.51 12.16
C GLY A 66 -1.53 -12.49 13.29
N THR A 67 -2.48 -11.55 13.34
CA THR A 67 -2.70 -10.71 14.51
C THR A 67 -3.74 -11.39 15.42
N SER A 68 -3.44 -11.54 16.71
CA SER A 68 -4.35 -12.12 17.70
C SER A 68 -4.61 -11.17 18.86
N VAL A 69 -5.77 -11.32 19.49
CA VAL A 69 -6.19 -10.51 20.64
C VAL A 69 -6.24 -11.41 21.87
N TRP A 70 -5.52 -11.01 22.90
CA TRP A 70 -5.43 -11.67 24.19
C TRP A 70 -6.05 -10.80 25.28
N THR A 71 -6.31 -11.38 26.43
CA THR A 71 -6.77 -10.63 27.62
C THR A 71 -5.75 -10.81 28.74
N ASP A 72 -5.25 -9.71 29.29
CA ASP A 72 -4.35 -9.74 30.43
C ASP A 72 -5.09 -10.06 31.73
N SER A 73 -4.39 -10.07 32.86
CA SER A 73 -4.93 -10.50 34.17
C SER A 73 -5.84 -9.44 34.77
N ASN A 74 -5.75 -8.22 34.28
CA ASN A 74 -6.56 -7.08 34.68
C ASN A 74 -7.78 -6.93 33.76
N GLY A 75 -7.98 -7.83 32.79
CA GLY A 75 -9.05 -7.78 31.82
C GLY A 75 -8.78 -6.87 30.61
N ASN A 76 -7.58 -6.29 30.51
CA ASN A 76 -7.23 -5.43 29.37
C ASN A 76 -6.95 -6.27 28.13
N LYS A 77 -7.35 -5.77 26.97
CA LYS A 77 -7.01 -6.41 25.70
C LYS A 77 -5.56 -6.13 25.32
N VAL A 78 -4.87 -7.17 24.88
CA VAL A 78 -3.48 -7.12 24.40
C VAL A 78 -3.45 -7.62 22.98
N ILE A 79 -2.89 -6.81 22.08
CA ILE A 79 -2.66 -7.21 20.70
C ILE A 79 -1.32 -7.95 20.63
N SER A 80 -1.35 -9.17 20.10
CA SER A 80 -0.17 -9.98 19.80
C SER A 80 0.05 -10.02 18.29
N GLN A 81 1.22 -9.60 17.84
CA GLN A 81 1.58 -9.52 16.42
C GLN A 81 2.92 -10.15 16.17
N GLY A 82 2.90 -11.25 15.41
CA GLY A 82 4.08 -12.03 15.10
C GLY A 82 4.15 -13.32 15.91
N HIS A 83 5.24 -14.05 15.72
CA HIS A 83 5.59 -15.23 16.51
C HIS A 83 7.09 -15.24 16.74
N ILE A 84 7.54 -15.84 17.84
CA ILE A 84 8.96 -15.96 18.16
C ILE A 84 9.33 -17.42 18.39
N PHE A 85 10.53 -17.78 17.98
CA PHE A 85 11.17 -19.04 18.31
C PHE A 85 12.53 -18.77 18.93
N HIS A 86 13.02 -19.72 19.75
CA HIS A 86 14.41 -19.67 20.16
C HIS A 86 15.31 -19.92 18.94
N LEU A 87 16.50 -19.29 18.92
CA LEU A 87 17.47 -19.58 17.85
C LEU A 87 17.84 -21.07 17.82
N SER A 88 17.90 -21.72 19.00
CA SER A 88 18.20 -23.15 19.15
C SER A 88 17.20 -24.07 18.44
N ASP A 89 15.97 -23.60 18.19
CA ASP A 89 14.98 -24.34 17.41
C ASP A 89 15.42 -24.48 15.94
N PHE A 90 16.34 -23.62 15.49
CA PHE A 90 16.92 -23.60 14.15
C PHE A 90 18.46 -23.72 14.19
N PRO A 91 19.02 -24.93 14.41
CA PRO A 91 20.46 -25.11 14.66
C PRO A 91 21.39 -24.49 13.60
N ASN A 92 20.97 -24.46 12.34
CA ASN A 92 21.76 -23.85 11.26
C ASN A 92 21.77 -22.31 11.34
N ILE A 93 20.67 -21.70 11.78
CA ILE A 93 20.56 -20.26 11.99
C ILE A 93 21.32 -19.88 13.26
N ASP A 94 21.15 -20.65 14.33
CA ASP A 94 21.87 -20.46 15.59
C ASP A 94 23.39 -20.48 15.38
N LYS A 95 23.90 -21.51 14.69
CA LYS A 95 25.33 -21.62 14.37
C LYS A 95 25.85 -20.43 13.57
N LYS A 96 25.08 -19.92 12.60
CA LYS A 96 25.45 -18.71 11.84
C LYS A 96 25.50 -17.49 12.74
N THR A 97 24.49 -17.33 13.59
CA THR A 97 24.37 -16.21 14.55
C THR A 97 25.52 -16.22 15.55
N CYS A 98 25.88 -17.39 16.08
CA CYS A 98 27.06 -17.58 16.93
C CYS A 98 28.36 -17.22 16.20
N GLY A 99 28.50 -17.61 14.93
CA GLY A 99 29.64 -17.25 14.09
C GLY A 99 29.78 -15.73 13.91
N TRP A 100 28.66 -15.03 13.70
CA TRP A 100 28.65 -13.57 13.64
C TRP A 100 28.96 -12.93 14.99
N HIS A 101 28.40 -13.47 16.08
CA HIS A 101 28.70 -12.98 17.42
C HIS A 101 30.19 -13.02 17.71
N PHE A 102 30.87 -14.10 17.32
CA PHE A 102 32.33 -14.19 17.44
C PHE A 102 33.07 -13.17 16.56
N ALA A 103 32.61 -12.95 15.33
CA ALA A 103 33.21 -11.97 14.42
C ALA A 103 33.06 -10.51 14.89
N TYR A 104 32.03 -10.22 15.69
CA TYR A 104 31.74 -8.89 16.24
C TYR A 104 31.90 -8.84 17.76
N ILE A 105 32.71 -9.74 18.36
CA ILE A 105 32.84 -9.85 19.81
C ILE A 105 33.44 -8.60 20.47
N GLU A 106 34.22 -7.82 19.70
CA GLU A 106 34.82 -6.56 20.14
C GLU A 106 33.84 -5.38 20.08
N GLU A 107 32.68 -5.55 19.44
CA GLU A 107 31.67 -4.51 19.31
C GLU A 107 30.71 -4.47 20.51
N THR A 108 30.02 -3.34 20.66
CA THR A 108 28.96 -3.21 21.68
C THR A 108 27.80 -4.16 21.40
N LYS A 109 27.09 -4.58 22.45
CA LYS A 109 25.89 -5.43 22.32
C LYS A 109 24.83 -4.75 21.46
N GLU A 110 24.71 -3.43 21.59
CA GLU A 110 23.77 -2.59 20.84
C GLU A 110 24.12 -2.58 19.35
N TYR A 111 25.41 -2.42 19.01
CA TYR A 111 25.87 -2.48 17.62
C TYR A 111 25.61 -3.86 17.01
N PHE A 112 25.93 -4.93 17.74
CA PHE A 112 25.69 -6.29 17.27
C PHE A 112 24.19 -6.58 17.09
N ALA A 113 23.32 -6.09 17.99
CA ALA A 113 21.87 -6.21 17.85
C ALA A 113 21.35 -5.46 16.60
N GLU A 114 21.81 -4.24 16.34
CA GLU A 114 21.47 -3.51 15.11
C GLU A 114 21.97 -4.23 13.85
N HIS A 115 23.15 -4.86 13.91
CA HIS A 115 23.66 -5.69 12.82
C HIS A 115 22.77 -6.93 12.61
N LEU A 116 22.36 -7.59 13.70
CA LEU A 116 21.51 -8.78 13.65
C LEU A 116 20.14 -8.50 13.04
N ARG A 117 19.54 -7.32 13.30
CA ARG A 117 18.28 -6.89 12.67
C ARG A 117 18.36 -6.82 11.14
N GLY A 118 19.57 -6.73 10.58
CA GLY A 118 19.79 -6.72 9.13
C GLY A 118 19.70 -8.09 8.46
N PHE A 119 19.67 -9.19 9.22
CA PHE A 119 19.62 -10.53 8.64
C PHE A 119 18.20 -11.02 8.41
N ASP A 120 17.94 -11.41 7.15
CA ASP A 120 16.69 -12.04 6.73
C ASP A 120 16.92 -13.54 6.45
N PHE A 121 16.16 -14.38 7.15
CA PHE A 121 16.19 -15.84 6.98
C PHE A 121 15.02 -16.40 6.17
N SER A 122 14.13 -15.54 5.65
CA SER A 122 12.90 -15.94 4.96
C SER A 122 13.19 -16.91 3.81
N GLY A 123 14.19 -16.59 2.97
CA GLY A 123 14.60 -17.46 1.86
C GLY A 123 15.16 -18.82 2.32
N GLN A 124 15.90 -18.87 3.43
CA GLN A 124 16.43 -20.11 3.99
C GLN A 124 15.34 -21.01 4.58
N LEU A 125 14.28 -20.40 5.12
CA LEU A 125 13.15 -21.09 5.75
C LEU A 125 12.00 -21.37 4.77
N GLY A 126 12.10 -20.90 3.53
CA GLY A 126 11.04 -21.01 2.53
C GLY A 126 9.81 -20.16 2.85
N ILE A 127 9.95 -19.18 3.74
CA ILE A 127 8.87 -18.29 4.16
C ILE A 127 8.57 -17.31 3.03
N LYS A 128 7.28 -17.17 2.72
CA LYS A 128 6.76 -16.17 1.79
C LYS A 128 5.94 -15.13 2.58
N LYS A 129 5.65 -13.99 1.96
CA LYS A 129 4.63 -13.09 2.48
C LYS A 129 3.26 -13.53 1.97
N TRP A 130 2.34 -13.80 2.87
CA TRP A 130 0.93 -14.04 2.57
C TRP A 130 0.27 -12.73 2.12
N GLU A 131 -0.56 -12.79 1.09
CA GLU A 131 -1.37 -11.67 0.61
C GLU A 131 -2.79 -12.18 0.33
N SER A 132 -3.80 -11.41 0.76
CA SER A 132 -5.22 -11.74 0.56
C SER A 132 -5.62 -11.91 -0.90
N PHE A 133 -5.10 -11.03 -1.74
CA PHE A 133 -5.28 -11.04 -3.18
C PHE A 133 -3.89 -11.09 -3.78
N PRO A 134 -3.28 -12.28 -3.90
CA PRO A 134 -2.06 -12.38 -4.68
C PRO A 134 -2.42 -11.88 -6.07
N GLU A 135 -1.71 -10.85 -6.55
CA GLU A 135 -1.68 -10.57 -7.99
C GLU A 135 -1.34 -11.91 -8.64
N GLU A 136 -2.31 -12.55 -9.32
CA GLU A 136 -2.13 -13.87 -9.92
C GLU A 136 -0.85 -13.80 -10.73
N ILE A 137 0.19 -14.45 -10.22
CA ILE A 137 1.43 -14.47 -10.93
C ILE A 137 1.14 -15.39 -12.10
N ALA A 138 1.13 -14.83 -13.30
CA ALA A 138 1.27 -15.58 -14.54
C ALA A 138 2.66 -16.26 -14.61
N GLU A 139 3.15 -16.81 -13.50
CA GLU A 139 4.37 -17.62 -13.41
C GLU A 139 4.12 -18.95 -14.16
N ASP A 140 2.89 -19.48 -14.13
CA ASP A 140 2.49 -20.65 -14.93
C ASP A 140 2.44 -20.39 -16.45
N LEU A 141 2.61 -19.14 -16.91
CA LEU A 141 2.77 -18.80 -18.34
C LEU A 141 4.24 -18.54 -18.73
N MET A 142 5.18 -18.61 -17.78
CA MET A 142 6.62 -18.49 -18.07
C MET A 142 7.30 -19.84 -18.35
N ASP A 143 6.67 -20.96 -17.99
CA ASP A 143 7.18 -22.33 -18.17
C ASP A 143 6.62 -23.06 -19.40
N ALA A 144 6.02 -22.34 -20.37
CA ALA A 144 5.91 -22.92 -21.70
C ALA A 144 7.33 -23.01 -22.28
N PRO A 145 7.92 -24.22 -22.46
CA PRO A 145 9.17 -24.30 -23.17
C PRO A 145 8.93 -23.72 -24.57
N ALA A 146 9.89 -22.94 -25.07
CA ALA A 146 9.98 -22.55 -26.47
C ALA A 146 10.28 -23.77 -27.37
N SER A 147 9.46 -24.82 -27.24
CA SER A 147 9.50 -26.07 -28.00
C SER A 147 8.07 -26.51 -28.32
N GLY A 148 7.28 -25.59 -28.86
CA GLY A 148 6.25 -25.96 -29.84
C GLY A 148 6.94 -26.23 -31.19
N PRO A 149 6.32 -27.02 -32.09
CA PRO A 149 6.88 -27.23 -33.42
C PRO A 149 7.11 -25.86 -34.07
N GLU A 150 8.21 -25.71 -34.82
CA GLU A 150 8.46 -24.53 -35.65
C GLU A 150 7.21 -24.21 -36.48
N VAL A 151 6.45 -23.21 -36.05
CA VAL A 151 5.40 -22.59 -36.84
C VAL A 151 5.74 -21.11 -36.93
N ASP A 152 6.29 -20.75 -38.09
CA ASP A 152 6.49 -19.43 -38.67
C ASP A 152 6.97 -18.25 -37.79
N ASN A 153 8.14 -17.74 -38.21
CA ASN A 153 8.81 -16.51 -37.78
C ASN A 153 7.89 -15.27 -37.67
N TYR A 154 8.25 -14.37 -36.73
CA TYR A 154 7.74 -13.00 -36.48
C TYR A 154 6.51 -12.81 -35.58
N THR A 155 6.68 -12.95 -34.26
CA THR A 155 6.03 -12.01 -33.33
C THR A 155 7.09 -11.12 -32.68
N PRO A 156 7.29 -9.88 -33.15
CA PRO A 156 8.32 -8.97 -32.60
C PRO A 156 7.90 -8.30 -31.27
N PHE A 157 6.77 -8.69 -30.69
CA PHE A 157 6.17 -8.05 -29.50
C PHE A 157 6.03 -9.06 -28.36
N ALA A 158 6.14 -8.57 -27.13
CA ALA A 158 5.99 -9.40 -25.94
C ALA A 158 4.59 -10.03 -25.86
N THR A 159 4.54 -11.32 -25.50
CA THR A 159 3.32 -12.13 -25.37
C THR A 159 2.86 -12.27 -23.91
N SER A 160 3.63 -11.75 -22.96
CA SER A 160 3.31 -11.69 -21.53
C SER A 160 3.75 -10.36 -20.90
N ASN A 161 3.13 -10.01 -19.77
CA ASN A 161 3.49 -8.80 -19.03
C ASN A 161 4.84 -9.01 -18.30
N PRO A 162 5.86 -8.17 -18.53
CA PRO A 162 7.15 -8.28 -17.85
C PRO A 162 7.09 -7.70 -16.44
N LYS A 163 8.21 -7.77 -15.71
CA LYS A 163 8.36 -7.09 -14.41
C LYS A 163 8.31 -5.56 -14.59
N PRO A 164 7.90 -4.79 -13.57
CA PRO A 164 7.95 -3.34 -13.61
C PRO A 164 9.37 -2.85 -13.89
N PRO A 165 9.56 -1.78 -14.67
CA PRO A 165 10.87 -1.22 -14.93
C PRO A 165 11.64 -0.91 -13.64
N SER A 166 12.96 -1.16 -13.66
CA SER A 166 13.83 -1.04 -12.48
C SER A 166 13.95 0.38 -11.92
N PHE A 167 13.62 1.41 -12.72
CA PHE A 167 13.58 2.80 -12.28
C PHE A 167 12.34 3.11 -11.42
N ILE A 168 11.34 2.24 -11.35
CA ILE A 168 10.19 2.44 -10.47
C ILE A 168 10.62 2.14 -9.03
N ILE A 169 10.55 3.16 -8.18
CA ILE A 169 10.90 3.00 -6.76
C ILE A 169 9.84 2.12 -6.09
N LYS A 170 10.28 1.04 -5.44
CA LYS A 170 9.38 0.18 -4.67
C LYS A 170 8.61 0.97 -3.62
N THR A 171 7.37 0.56 -3.38
CA THR A 171 6.44 1.21 -2.44
C THR A 171 6.46 0.59 -1.06
N ASP A 172 7.30 -0.42 -0.84
CA ASP A 172 7.51 -1.03 0.46
C ASP A 172 7.94 0.02 1.47
N THR A 173 7.19 0.08 2.57
CA THR A 173 7.40 1.00 3.69
C THR A 173 7.46 0.19 4.97
N LYS A 174 8.46 0.49 5.82
CA LYS A 174 8.63 -0.15 7.12
C LYS A 174 7.44 0.16 8.03
N ARG A 175 7.05 -0.79 8.88
CA ARG A 175 6.09 -0.50 9.95
C ARG A 175 6.79 0.30 11.04
N VAL A 176 6.02 1.08 11.79
CA VAL A 176 6.57 1.92 12.87
C VAL A 176 7.27 1.06 13.94
N GLN A 177 6.78 -0.16 14.17
CA GLN A 177 7.36 -1.12 15.10
C GLN A 177 8.82 -1.50 14.76
N ASP A 178 9.19 -1.49 13.47
CA ASP A 178 10.56 -1.76 12.98
C ASP A 178 11.45 -0.51 13.01
N CYS A 179 10.96 0.57 13.62
CA CYS A 179 11.64 1.85 13.70
C CYS A 179 11.85 2.25 15.19
N PRO A 180 12.53 1.44 16.02
CA PRO A 180 12.62 1.67 17.47
C PRO A 180 13.32 3.00 17.82
N ASN A 181 14.20 3.48 16.94
CA ASN A 181 14.97 4.69 17.16
C ASN A 181 14.18 6.00 16.91
N LEU A 182 12.93 5.96 16.43
CA LEU A 182 12.15 7.16 16.05
C LEU A 182 11.99 8.18 17.19
N PHE A 183 11.81 7.72 18.43
CA PHE A 183 11.62 8.59 19.59
C PHE A 183 12.87 8.69 20.49
N ILE A 184 13.89 7.89 20.20
CA ILE A 184 15.13 7.84 20.98
C ILE A 184 16.22 8.72 20.37
N SER A 185 16.41 8.64 19.05
CA SER A 185 17.52 9.33 18.40
C SER A 185 17.18 10.82 18.19
N PRO A 186 18.01 11.77 18.68
CA PRO A 186 17.72 13.21 18.64
C PRO A 186 17.46 13.74 17.23
N LYS A 187 18.09 13.15 16.21
CA LYS A 187 17.90 13.57 14.82
C LYS A 187 16.44 13.49 14.34
N TYR A 188 15.62 12.62 14.91
CA TYR A 188 14.22 12.47 14.51
C TYR A 188 13.30 13.52 15.13
N GLN A 189 13.72 14.18 16.21
CA GLN A 189 12.90 15.17 16.91
C GLN A 189 12.63 16.40 16.05
N GLN A 190 13.58 16.76 15.17
CA GLN A 190 13.50 17.91 14.28
C GLN A 190 12.95 17.60 12.89
N PHE A 191 12.73 16.30 12.56
CA PHE A 191 12.24 15.96 11.24
C PHE A 191 10.75 16.19 11.12
N VAL A 192 10.38 16.91 10.06
CA VAL A 192 8.99 17.11 9.68
C VAL A 192 8.56 15.96 8.76
N PHE A 193 7.39 15.40 9.05
CA PHE A 193 6.76 14.37 8.25
C PHE A 193 5.44 14.88 7.68
N GLN A 194 5.17 14.57 6.41
CA GLN A 194 3.79 14.59 5.89
C GLN A 194 3.07 13.38 6.45
N GLU A 195 1.92 13.59 7.09
CA GLU A 195 1.00 12.53 7.53
C GLU A 195 -0.11 12.38 6.48
N THR A 196 -0.32 11.16 5.99
CA THR A 196 -1.41 10.84 5.06
C THR A 196 -2.20 9.62 5.51
N LEU A 197 -3.49 9.54 5.18
CA LEU A 197 -4.23 8.29 5.31
C LEU A 197 -3.60 7.21 4.42
N LYS A 198 -3.47 6.01 4.98
CA LYS A 198 -3.14 4.82 4.21
C LYS A 198 -4.43 4.29 3.59
N MET A 199 -4.50 4.33 2.26
CA MET A 199 -5.60 3.75 1.50
C MET A 199 -5.41 2.23 1.38
N ASP A 200 -6.49 1.47 1.59
CA ASP A 200 -6.53 0.02 1.43
C ASP A 200 -6.96 -0.32 0.00
N GLY A 201 -5.98 -0.45 -0.88
CA GLY A 201 -6.21 -0.66 -2.30
C GLY A 201 -5.14 -1.55 -2.95
N ALA A 202 -4.93 -1.30 -4.24
CA ALA A 202 -3.87 -1.90 -5.01
C ALA A 202 -2.93 -0.82 -5.54
N THR A 203 -1.69 -0.82 -5.05
CA THR A 203 -0.67 0.11 -5.52
C THR A 203 -0.40 -0.05 -7.02
N THR A 204 -0.28 1.08 -7.71
CA THR A 204 0.07 1.17 -9.13
C THR A 204 1.10 2.26 -9.40
N ALA A 205 1.88 2.08 -10.47
CA ALA A 205 2.80 3.08 -10.97
C ALA A 205 2.48 3.38 -12.45
N ILE A 206 2.25 4.65 -12.76
CA ILE A 206 2.01 5.15 -14.12
C ILE A 206 3.23 5.96 -14.52
N TYR A 207 3.91 5.56 -15.58
CA TYR A 207 5.12 6.23 -16.03
C TYR A 207 4.96 6.84 -17.42
N PHE A 208 5.74 7.88 -17.69
CA PHE A 208 6.00 8.35 -19.06
C PHE A 208 7.51 8.47 -19.25
N ILE A 209 8.03 7.89 -20.33
CA ILE A 209 9.44 8.00 -20.72
C ILE A 209 9.51 8.54 -22.15
N ASN A 210 10.33 9.56 -22.36
CA ASN A 210 10.51 10.20 -23.66
C ASN A 210 11.31 9.33 -24.65
N ASN A 211 11.11 9.59 -25.94
CA ASN A 211 11.76 8.84 -27.02
C ASN A 211 13.29 8.97 -27.01
N ASN A 212 13.85 10.05 -26.46
CA ASN A 212 15.30 10.24 -26.36
C ASN A 212 15.93 9.25 -25.37
N ALA A 213 15.29 9.02 -24.22
CA ALA A 213 15.76 8.06 -23.21
C ALA A 213 15.59 6.60 -23.68
N ILE A 214 14.51 6.31 -24.42
CA ILE A 214 14.26 4.98 -25.01
C ILE A 214 15.24 4.72 -26.17
N GLY A 215 15.27 5.62 -27.16
CA GLY A 215 16.02 5.45 -28.40
C GLY A 215 17.55 5.49 -28.24
N SER A 216 18.05 6.08 -27.14
CA SER A 216 19.47 6.00 -26.78
C SER A 216 19.87 4.66 -26.16
N GLY A 217 18.92 3.76 -25.89
CA GLY A 217 19.16 2.51 -25.15
C GLY A 217 19.43 2.72 -23.67
N SER A 218 19.23 3.95 -23.14
CA SER A 218 19.46 4.26 -21.73
C SER A 218 18.41 3.62 -20.83
N ILE A 219 17.16 3.52 -21.31
CA ILE A 219 16.07 2.83 -20.64
C ILE A 219 15.52 1.76 -21.59
N ASP A 220 15.67 0.50 -21.21
CA ASP A 220 15.11 -0.63 -21.95
C ASP A 220 13.65 -0.85 -21.56
N LEU A 221 12.75 -0.77 -22.54
CA LEU A 221 11.32 -0.98 -22.39
C LEU A 221 10.82 -1.91 -23.50
N PRO A 222 9.87 -2.83 -23.22
CA PRO A 222 9.36 -3.76 -24.22
C PRO A 222 8.77 -3.06 -25.46
N THR A 223 9.09 -3.49 -26.67
CA THR A 223 8.51 -2.89 -27.88
C THR A 223 6.99 -3.09 -27.92
N LEU A 224 6.24 -2.01 -28.18
CA LEU A 224 4.80 -2.05 -28.36
C LEU A 224 4.41 -2.23 -29.84
N PRO A 225 3.27 -2.89 -30.14
CA PRO A 225 2.73 -2.94 -31.49
C PRO A 225 2.45 -1.54 -32.07
N PRO A 226 2.59 -1.31 -33.38
CA PRO A 226 2.21 -0.05 -34.00
C PRO A 226 0.69 0.17 -33.93
N LEU A 227 0.26 1.44 -33.86
CA LEU A 227 -1.15 1.79 -34.00
C LEU A 227 -1.61 1.47 -35.43
N ASN A 228 -2.54 0.54 -35.58
CA ASN A 228 -3.06 0.16 -36.89
C ASN A 228 -3.95 1.29 -37.44
N HIS A 229 -3.40 2.15 -38.30
CA HIS A 229 -4.11 3.31 -38.88
C HIS A 229 -5.16 2.94 -39.96
N ASN A 230 -5.31 1.65 -40.29
CA ASN A 230 -6.14 1.21 -41.43
C ASN A 230 -7.61 0.94 -41.12
N ASN A 231 -8.12 1.25 -39.92
CA ASN A 231 -9.54 1.03 -39.61
C ASN A 231 -10.48 2.18 -40.01
N HIS A 232 -9.99 3.17 -40.77
CA HIS A 232 -10.82 4.28 -41.28
C HIS A 232 -11.61 3.99 -42.55
N ASN A 233 -11.52 2.78 -43.13
CA ASN A 233 -12.24 2.43 -44.37
C ASN A 233 -12.94 1.06 -44.31
N ASN A 234 -13.64 0.74 -43.22
CA ASN A 234 -14.59 -0.37 -43.22
C ASN A 234 -16.03 0.14 -43.10
N ASN A 235 -16.47 0.81 -44.17
CA ASN A 235 -17.89 1.07 -44.44
C ASN A 235 -18.55 -0.16 -45.08
N ASN A 236 -18.36 -1.34 -44.47
CA ASN A 236 -19.11 -2.53 -44.81
C ASN A 236 -19.83 -3.01 -43.56
N ASN A 237 -21.13 -2.71 -43.52
CA ASN A 237 -22.13 -3.38 -42.72
C ASN A 237 -22.02 -4.89 -42.95
N ASN A 238 -21.25 -5.57 -42.12
CA ASN A 238 -21.44 -6.99 -41.86
C ASN A 238 -21.37 -7.19 -40.35
N ASN A 239 -22.55 -7.38 -39.76
CA ASN A 239 -22.79 -7.89 -38.43
C ASN A 239 -22.10 -9.25 -38.26
N ASN A 240 -20.83 -9.24 -37.86
CA ASN A 240 -20.21 -10.36 -37.19
C ASN A 240 -19.67 -9.88 -35.84
N ASN A 241 -20.34 -10.34 -34.79
CA ASN A 241 -20.02 -10.19 -33.38
C ASN A 241 -18.57 -10.62 -33.06
N ASN A 242 -17.63 -9.69 -33.16
CA ASN A 242 -16.34 -9.77 -32.48
C ASN A 242 -16.06 -8.40 -31.83
N ASN A 243 -16.72 -8.15 -30.68
CA ASN A 243 -16.44 -7.03 -29.77
C ASN A 243 -15.08 -7.21 -29.06
N ASN A 244 -13.97 -7.33 -29.80
CA ASN A 244 -12.61 -7.47 -29.25
C ASN A 244 -11.83 -6.14 -29.25
N ASN A 245 -12.51 -5.00 -29.04
CA ASN A 245 -11.94 -3.68 -29.34
C ASN A 245 -11.82 -2.72 -28.13
N ASN A 246 -11.37 -3.18 -26.97
CA ASN A 246 -10.75 -2.27 -25.98
C ASN A 246 -9.31 -2.73 -25.68
N ASN A 247 -8.36 -2.17 -26.44
CA ASN A 247 -6.92 -2.26 -26.21
C ASN A 247 -6.42 -0.85 -25.84
N TYR A 248 -5.64 -0.72 -24.78
CA TYR A 248 -5.12 0.56 -24.29
C TYR A 248 -3.95 1.14 -25.11
N LEU A 249 -3.58 0.49 -26.22
CA LEU A 249 -2.44 0.86 -27.06
C LEU A 249 -2.47 2.33 -27.54
N PRO A 250 -3.61 2.92 -27.93
CA PRO A 250 -3.68 4.34 -28.29
C PRO A 250 -3.33 5.31 -27.15
N TYR A 251 -3.50 4.90 -25.90
CA TYR A 251 -3.17 5.70 -24.71
C TYR A 251 -1.71 5.52 -24.27
N ALA A 252 -1.02 4.49 -24.75
CA ALA A 252 0.35 4.18 -24.37
C ALA A 252 1.39 4.82 -25.31
N ILE A 253 1.04 4.98 -26.60
CA ILE A 253 1.96 5.43 -27.65
C ILE A 253 1.77 6.92 -27.88
N HIS A 254 2.83 7.70 -27.67
CA HIS A 254 2.84 9.14 -27.94
C HIS A 254 3.98 9.53 -28.91
N PRO A 255 3.81 10.60 -29.70
CA PRO A 255 4.86 11.07 -30.62
C PRO A 255 6.20 11.39 -29.93
N ASN A 256 6.16 11.76 -28.65
CA ASN A 256 7.33 12.17 -27.88
C ASN A 256 7.78 11.13 -26.83
N GLY A 257 7.12 9.98 -26.71
CA GLY A 257 7.46 8.98 -25.72
C GLY A 257 6.43 7.86 -25.58
N ARG A 258 6.61 7.09 -24.52
CA ARG A 258 5.72 6.00 -24.14
C ARG A 258 5.19 6.20 -22.73
N LEU A 259 3.90 5.96 -22.56
CA LEU A 259 3.26 5.77 -21.27
C LEU A 259 3.16 4.26 -20.93
N GLY A 260 3.30 3.92 -19.65
CA GLY A 260 3.04 2.58 -19.15
C GLY A 260 2.35 2.61 -17.79
N VAL A 261 1.70 1.49 -17.46
CA VAL A 261 0.95 1.29 -16.23
C VAL A 261 1.39 -0.02 -15.61
N CYS A 262 1.81 0.00 -14.36
CA CYS A 262 2.32 -1.16 -13.66
C CYS A 262 1.48 -1.47 -12.41
N THR A 263 1.34 -2.75 -12.10
CA THR A 263 1.04 -3.20 -10.73
C THR A 263 2.32 -3.21 -9.91
N ARG A 264 2.30 -3.79 -8.70
CA ARG A 264 3.54 -4.00 -7.94
C ARG A 264 4.45 -5.05 -8.57
N LYS A 265 3.89 -6.03 -9.30
CA LYS A 265 4.63 -7.18 -9.83
C LYS A 265 4.76 -7.21 -11.35
N GLN A 266 4.00 -6.41 -12.10
CA GLN A 266 3.99 -6.45 -13.57
C GLN A 266 3.91 -5.06 -14.24
N ASP A 267 4.59 -4.88 -15.37
CA ASP A 267 4.31 -3.82 -16.36
C ASP A 267 3.17 -4.29 -17.27
N LEU A 268 1.99 -3.69 -17.14
CA LEU A 268 0.79 -4.13 -17.86
C LEU A 268 0.86 -3.63 -19.30
N LEU A 269 1.27 -4.50 -20.21
CA LEU A 269 1.37 -4.14 -21.61
C LEU A 269 -0.03 -3.88 -22.18
N PRO A 270 -0.24 -2.74 -22.85
CA PRO A 270 -1.58 -2.31 -23.26
C PRO A 270 -2.25 -3.30 -24.21
N HIS A 271 -1.48 -3.92 -25.12
CA HIS A 271 -1.98 -4.91 -26.10
C HIS A 271 -2.27 -6.29 -25.52
N LEU A 272 -1.81 -6.56 -24.30
CA LEU A 272 -2.13 -7.79 -23.55
C LEU A 272 -3.23 -7.55 -22.51
N THR A 273 -3.59 -6.30 -22.26
CA THR A 273 -4.59 -5.95 -21.25
C THR A 273 -5.98 -6.03 -21.89
N PRO A 274 -6.87 -6.91 -21.41
CA PRO A 274 -8.19 -7.06 -21.99
C PRO A 274 -9.06 -5.84 -21.71
N SER A 275 -10.11 -5.75 -22.52
CA SER A 275 -11.19 -4.79 -22.38
C SER A 275 -11.97 -4.96 -21.09
N ALA A 276 -12.33 -3.86 -20.43
CA ALA A 276 -13.30 -3.91 -19.34
C ALA A 276 -14.66 -4.41 -19.89
N GLY A 277 -15.05 -5.66 -19.60
CA GLY A 277 -16.31 -6.30 -20.00
C GLY A 277 -16.26 -7.84 -20.09
N ALA A 278 -15.07 -8.47 -20.15
CA ALA A 278 -14.95 -9.93 -20.24
C ALA A 278 -14.80 -10.57 -18.83
N GLY A 279 -15.81 -11.32 -18.38
CA GLY A 279 -15.94 -11.85 -17.01
C GLY A 279 -14.93 -12.92 -16.55
N ALA A 280 -13.63 -12.62 -16.60
CA ALA A 280 -12.54 -13.47 -16.10
C ALA A 280 -11.58 -12.69 -15.15
N PRO A 281 -10.76 -13.37 -14.31
CA PRO A 281 -9.84 -12.73 -13.34
C PRO A 281 -8.88 -11.68 -13.93
N GLN A 282 -8.49 -11.83 -15.20
CA GLN A 282 -7.67 -10.88 -15.96
C GLN A 282 -8.33 -9.49 -16.14
N HIS A 283 -9.62 -9.34 -15.86
CA HIS A 283 -10.33 -8.05 -15.87
C HIS A 283 -9.88 -7.09 -14.76
N GLN A 284 -9.41 -7.60 -13.62
CA GLN A 284 -8.92 -6.72 -12.55
C GLN A 284 -7.72 -5.88 -13.00
N LEU A 285 -6.89 -6.43 -13.89
CA LEU A 285 -5.74 -5.72 -14.46
C LEU A 285 -6.16 -4.57 -15.38
N ALA A 286 -7.32 -4.69 -16.05
CA ALA A 286 -7.85 -3.64 -16.91
C ALA A 286 -8.24 -2.38 -16.12
N HIS A 287 -8.56 -2.50 -14.82
CA HIS A 287 -8.94 -1.37 -13.98
C HIS A 287 -7.77 -0.39 -13.75
N PHE A 288 -6.52 -0.86 -13.76
CA PHE A 288 -5.35 0.01 -13.62
C PHE A 288 -5.21 0.96 -14.80
N TRP A 289 -5.30 0.42 -16.02
CA TRP A 289 -5.29 1.23 -17.24
C TRP A 289 -6.53 2.13 -17.35
N ALA A 290 -7.73 1.60 -17.07
CA ALA A 290 -8.95 2.39 -17.08
C ALA A 290 -8.87 3.60 -16.14
N ALA A 291 -8.39 3.39 -14.91
CA ALA A 291 -8.28 4.45 -13.92
C ALA A 291 -7.17 5.45 -14.27
N ALA A 292 -6.05 5.00 -14.87
CA ALA A 292 -5.01 5.90 -15.37
C ALA A 292 -5.51 6.80 -16.52
N VAL A 293 -6.31 6.23 -17.43
CA VAL A 293 -6.94 6.98 -18.52
C VAL A 293 -7.99 7.95 -17.99
N ALA A 294 -8.87 7.50 -17.09
CA ALA A 294 -9.91 8.33 -16.46
C ALA A 294 -9.32 9.49 -15.64
N ALA A 295 -8.17 9.28 -14.98
CA ALA A 295 -7.44 10.34 -14.28
C ALA A 295 -6.69 11.31 -15.23
N GLY A 296 -6.78 11.12 -16.55
CA GLY A 296 -6.14 11.99 -17.54
C GLY A 296 -4.62 11.86 -17.63
N LEU A 297 -3.99 10.88 -16.95
CA LEU A 297 -2.53 10.74 -16.90
C LEU A 297 -1.92 10.46 -18.29
N HIS A 298 -2.66 9.75 -19.15
CA HIS A 298 -2.31 9.52 -20.55
C HIS A 298 -2.15 10.82 -21.36
N ALA A 299 -2.85 11.90 -21.01
CA ALA A 299 -2.74 13.19 -21.68
C ALA A 299 -1.77 14.13 -20.93
N THR A 300 -1.76 14.07 -19.60
CA THR A 300 -0.97 14.95 -18.73
C THR A 300 0.52 14.66 -18.83
N LEU A 301 0.95 13.41 -18.62
CA LEU A 301 2.37 13.09 -18.52
C LEU A 301 3.16 13.36 -19.81
N PRO A 302 2.66 13.00 -21.01
CA PRO A 302 3.36 13.32 -22.25
C PRO A 302 3.46 14.83 -22.50
N ARG A 303 2.46 15.61 -22.09
CA ARG A 303 2.45 17.08 -22.25
C ARG A 303 3.53 17.76 -21.41
N LEU A 304 3.85 17.21 -20.25
CA LEU A 304 4.95 17.69 -19.40
C LEU A 304 6.32 17.42 -20.04
N GLY A 305 6.43 16.44 -20.94
CA GLY A 305 7.65 16.12 -21.67
C GLY A 305 8.81 15.61 -20.81
N ARG A 306 8.53 15.20 -19.56
CA ARG A 306 9.52 14.75 -18.57
C ARG A 306 9.40 13.24 -18.34
N ASN A 307 10.53 12.60 -18.06
CA ASN A 307 10.54 11.21 -17.64
C ASN A 307 10.05 11.13 -16.18
N LEU A 308 8.82 10.66 -15.98
CA LEU A 308 8.13 10.70 -14.68
C LEU A 308 7.50 9.36 -14.33
N VAL A 309 7.40 9.09 -13.03
CA VAL A 309 6.57 8.03 -12.47
C VAL A 309 5.63 8.64 -11.44
N VAL A 310 4.33 8.44 -11.63
CA VAL A 310 3.27 8.74 -10.66
C VAL A 310 2.89 7.43 -9.98
N GLN A 311 3.03 7.34 -8.67
CA GLN A 311 2.55 6.19 -7.90
C GLN A 311 1.29 6.56 -7.14
N ALA A 312 0.31 5.69 -7.25
CA ALA A 312 -1.03 5.89 -6.71
C ALA A 312 -1.57 4.58 -6.12
N GLU A 313 -2.56 4.71 -5.25
CA GLU A 313 -3.36 3.58 -4.80
C GLU A 313 -4.64 3.52 -5.64
N LEU A 314 -4.86 2.40 -6.32
CA LEU A 314 -6.13 2.09 -6.97
C LEU A 314 -7.09 1.57 -5.89
N VAL A 315 -8.24 2.21 -5.74
CA VAL A 315 -9.35 1.72 -4.92
C VAL A 315 -10.59 1.57 -5.78
N GLY A 316 -11.51 0.68 -5.42
CA GLY A 316 -12.72 0.49 -6.18
C GLY A 316 -13.51 -0.75 -5.80
N ALA A 317 -14.60 -0.98 -6.52
CA ALA A 317 -15.59 -1.99 -6.17
C ALA A 317 -15.08 -3.43 -6.17
N SER A 318 -14.06 -3.73 -6.99
CA SER A 318 -13.46 -5.06 -7.04
C SER A 318 -12.12 -5.15 -6.30
N VAL A 319 -11.68 -4.08 -5.62
CA VAL A 319 -10.36 -3.99 -5.00
C VAL A 319 -10.46 -4.12 -3.48
N GLN A 320 -9.67 -5.02 -2.89
CA GLN A 320 -9.52 -5.20 -1.44
C GLN A 320 -10.84 -5.40 -0.66
N GLY A 321 -11.86 -5.99 -1.29
CA GLY A 321 -13.18 -6.16 -0.67
C GLY A 321 -13.98 -4.86 -0.54
N ASN A 322 -13.59 -3.82 -1.30
CA ASN A 322 -14.28 -2.54 -1.43
C ASN A 322 -14.56 -1.84 -0.08
N PRO A 323 -13.51 -1.54 0.71
CA PRO A 323 -13.69 -0.94 2.03
C PRO A 323 -14.34 0.45 1.97
N TYR A 324 -14.21 1.13 0.82
CA TYR A 324 -14.71 2.48 0.58
C TYR A 324 -16.08 2.54 -0.11
N ARG A 325 -16.73 1.39 -0.32
CA ARG A 325 -18.11 1.27 -0.85
C ARG A 325 -18.33 1.93 -2.22
N TYR A 326 -17.34 1.79 -3.09
CA TYR A 326 -17.48 2.11 -4.50
C TYR A 326 -18.63 1.34 -5.15
N PRO A 327 -19.36 1.94 -6.10
CA PRO A 327 -20.44 1.25 -6.80
C PRO A 327 -19.88 0.11 -7.65
N ASP A 328 -20.57 -1.03 -7.64
CA ASP A 328 -20.23 -2.17 -8.50
C ASP A 328 -20.23 -1.73 -9.98
N PRO A 329 -19.32 -2.29 -10.80
CA PRO A 329 -19.39 -2.05 -12.24
C PRO A 329 -20.73 -2.53 -12.79
N ASP A 330 -21.38 -1.69 -13.61
CA ASP A 330 -22.65 -2.04 -14.25
C ASP A 330 -22.48 -3.37 -15.01
N PRO A 331 -23.35 -4.37 -14.78
CA PRO A 331 -23.20 -5.70 -15.38
C PRO A 331 -23.49 -5.69 -16.90
N ASP A 332 -24.03 -4.61 -17.45
CA ASP A 332 -24.31 -4.44 -18.87
C ASP A 332 -23.80 -3.08 -19.38
N PRO A 333 -22.65 -3.02 -20.10
CA PRO A 333 -22.11 -1.78 -20.63
C PRO A 333 -23.01 -1.12 -21.68
N ALA A 334 -23.97 -1.86 -22.29
CA ALA A 334 -24.92 -1.29 -23.25
C ALA A 334 -26.02 -0.45 -22.57
N VAL A 335 -26.34 -0.73 -21.31
CA VAL A 335 -27.36 0.00 -20.53
C VAL A 335 -26.82 1.34 -20.02
N ALA A 336 -25.52 1.40 -19.70
CA ALA A 336 -24.86 2.64 -19.25
C ALA A 336 -24.82 3.72 -20.35
N ALA A 337 -24.63 3.32 -21.62
CA ALA A 337 -24.62 4.24 -22.76
C ALA A 337 -26.01 4.78 -23.15
N GLY A 338 -27.10 4.16 -22.67
CA GLY A 338 -28.48 4.56 -22.98
C GLY A 338 -29.13 5.55 -22.01
N ARG A 339 -28.43 5.97 -20.94
CA ARG A 339 -28.96 6.88 -19.89
C ARG A 339 -28.66 8.36 -20.10
N GLU A 340 -28.27 8.79 -21.30
CA GLU A 340 -28.25 10.20 -21.68
C GLU A 340 -29.68 10.70 -21.97
N GLY A 341 -30.50 10.85 -20.93
CA GLY A 341 -31.81 11.48 -21.05
C GLY A 341 -32.88 10.90 -20.14
N GLY A 342 -32.90 11.30 -18.87
CA GLY A 342 -34.04 11.03 -18.00
C GLY A 342 -33.69 11.13 -16.52
N GLY A 343 -34.19 12.17 -15.85
CA GLY A 343 -33.99 12.38 -14.42
C GLY A 343 -34.54 11.22 -13.57
N GLY A 344 -33.66 10.60 -12.80
CA GLY A 344 -33.97 9.64 -11.76
C GLY A 344 -32.69 9.30 -10.98
N GLY A 345 -32.59 9.74 -9.73
CA GLY A 345 -31.40 9.65 -8.90
C GLY A 345 -30.99 8.22 -8.52
N GLY A 346 -30.17 7.59 -9.36
CA GLY A 346 -29.36 6.42 -9.03
C GLY A 346 -27.87 6.80 -9.06
N GLY A 347 -27.11 6.44 -8.03
CA GLY A 347 -25.75 6.92 -7.77
C GLY A 347 -24.74 6.63 -8.89
N GLY A 348 -24.44 7.64 -9.72
CA GLY A 348 -23.47 7.59 -10.81
C GLY A 348 -22.07 8.04 -10.40
N GLY A 349 -21.43 7.31 -9.49
CA GLY A 349 -20.01 7.52 -9.14
C GLY A 349 -19.07 6.63 -9.97
N PRO A 350 -17.77 6.96 -10.07
CA PRO A 350 -16.78 6.06 -10.67
C PRO A 350 -16.71 4.76 -9.87
N THR A 351 -16.45 3.63 -10.55
CA THR A 351 -16.34 2.31 -9.91
C THR A 351 -14.94 2.06 -9.32
N HIS A 352 -13.94 2.76 -9.85
CA HIS A 352 -12.53 2.71 -9.44
C HIS A 352 -11.89 4.08 -9.60
N GLU A 353 -10.96 4.42 -8.70
CA GLU A 353 -10.24 5.69 -8.71
C GLU A 353 -8.80 5.54 -8.24
N LEU A 354 -7.92 6.43 -8.70
CA LEU A 354 -6.52 6.51 -8.29
C LEU A 354 -6.34 7.60 -7.25
N PHE A 355 -5.61 7.28 -6.17
CA PHE A 355 -5.16 8.26 -5.18
C PHE A 355 -3.63 8.36 -5.20
N VAL A 356 -3.12 9.44 -5.76
CA VAL A 356 -1.67 9.72 -5.88
C VAL A 356 -1.05 9.87 -4.49
N PHE A 357 0.10 9.23 -4.27
CA PHE A 357 0.88 9.39 -3.04
C PHE A 357 2.36 9.66 -3.27
N SER A 358 2.86 9.49 -4.50
CA SER A 358 4.27 9.70 -4.86
C SER A 358 4.39 10.15 -6.31
N VAL A 359 5.36 11.02 -6.57
CA VAL A 359 5.84 11.31 -7.92
C VAL A 359 7.36 11.27 -7.90
N SER A 360 7.97 10.70 -8.94
CA SER A 360 9.43 10.62 -9.08
C SER A 360 9.88 11.09 -10.46
N ASP A 361 10.99 11.82 -10.50
CA ASP A 361 11.74 12.04 -11.73
C ASP A 361 12.56 10.78 -12.05
N VAL A 362 12.54 10.33 -13.30
CA VAL A 362 13.46 9.31 -13.80
C VAL A 362 14.65 10.02 -14.43
N VAL A 363 15.81 9.87 -13.80
CA VAL A 363 17.05 10.54 -14.16
C VAL A 363 17.97 9.56 -14.88
N VAL A 364 18.48 9.99 -16.02
CA VAL A 364 19.44 9.25 -16.85
C VAL A 364 20.76 10.01 -16.81
N GLU A 365 21.76 9.46 -16.13
CA GLU A 365 23.06 10.12 -15.93
C GLU A 365 24.21 9.32 -16.56
N PRO A 366 25.21 9.98 -17.17
CA PRO A 366 26.44 9.32 -17.58
C PRO A 366 27.18 8.77 -16.35
N THR A 367 27.62 7.51 -16.39
CA THR A 367 28.45 6.98 -15.29
C THR A 367 29.86 7.56 -15.37
N ASN A 368 30.26 8.33 -14.35
CA ASN A 368 31.66 8.71 -14.15
C ASN A 368 32.42 7.53 -13.53
N THR A 369 32.65 6.47 -14.31
CA THR A 369 33.59 5.43 -13.90
C THR A 369 34.96 5.75 -14.51
N ASN A 370 35.94 6.06 -13.65
CA ASN A 370 37.36 6.16 -14.01
C ASN A 370 37.98 4.82 -14.46
N LYS A 371 37.17 3.88 -14.96
CA LYS A 371 37.62 2.59 -15.48
C LYS A 371 37.39 2.58 -16.98
N LYS A 372 38.47 2.26 -17.72
CA LYS A 372 38.53 2.13 -19.18
C LYS A 372 37.58 1.03 -19.72
N SER A 373 36.27 1.16 -19.57
CA SER A 373 35.30 0.37 -20.32
C SER A 373 34.94 1.10 -21.60
N LYS A 374 35.21 0.46 -22.75
CA LYS A 374 34.75 0.91 -24.06
C LYS A 374 33.22 0.79 -24.09
N GLY A 375 32.54 1.94 -24.11
CA GLY A 375 31.08 2.07 -24.01
C GLY A 375 30.72 2.80 -22.72
N GLY A 376 30.35 4.08 -22.82
CA GLY A 376 29.97 4.88 -21.66
C GLY A 376 28.70 4.29 -21.04
N ALA A 377 28.82 3.60 -19.91
CA ALA A 377 27.67 3.07 -19.21
C ALA A 377 26.82 4.24 -18.69
N VAL A 378 25.50 4.10 -18.77
CA VAL A 378 24.53 5.09 -18.31
C VAL A 378 23.84 4.51 -17.08
N SER A 379 23.67 5.31 -16.01
CA SER A 379 22.88 4.91 -14.84
C SER A 379 21.50 5.53 -14.92
N VAL A 380 20.48 4.70 -14.76
CA VAL A 380 19.09 5.14 -14.60
C VAL A 380 18.73 5.07 -13.13
N SER A 381 18.24 6.17 -12.58
CA SER A 381 17.74 6.23 -11.21
C SER A 381 16.42 6.99 -11.16
N ALA A 382 15.70 6.86 -10.04
CA ALA A 382 14.53 7.68 -9.80
C ALA A 382 14.67 8.46 -8.49
N ARG A 383 14.21 9.72 -8.51
CA ARG A 383 14.25 10.61 -7.37
C ARG A 383 12.84 11.06 -7.01
N ARG A 384 12.38 10.68 -5.82
CA ARG A 384 11.09 11.11 -5.28
C ARG A 384 11.03 12.62 -5.16
N TRP A 385 9.88 13.19 -5.47
CA TRP A 385 9.59 14.59 -5.23
C TRP A 385 9.36 14.84 -3.75
N HIS A 386 9.62 16.08 -3.32
CA HIS A 386 9.21 16.56 -2.02
C HIS A 386 7.68 16.42 -1.86
N PRO A 387 7.15 15.95 -0.71
CA PRO A 387 5.71 15.68 -0.55
C PRO A 387 4.80 16.86 -0.93
N ARG A 388 5.15 18.10 -0.53
CA ARG A 388 4.40 19.31 -0.94
C ARG A 388 4.32 19.52 -2.45
N ARG A 389 5.36 19.11 -3.18
CA ARG A 389 5.38 19.20 -4.64
C ARG A 389 4.45 18.17 -5.26
N VAL A 390 4.29 17.01 -4.63
CA VAL A 390 3.34 15.97 -5.06
C VAL A 390 1.90 16.45 -4.86
N GLU A 391 1.59 17.08 -3.72
CA GLU A 391 0.27 17.68 -3.47
C GLU A 391 -0.06 18.77 -4.51
N ALA A 392 0.86 19.71 -4.71
CA ALA A 392 0.68 20.78 -5.68
C ALA A 392 0.48 20.22 -7.10
N PHE A 393 1.26 19.21 -7.48
CA PHE A 393 1.13 18.53 -8.76
C PHE A 393 -0.24 17.87 -8.91
N ALA A 394 -0.71 17.16 -7.88
CA ALA A 394 -2.02 16.52 -7.94
C ALA A 394 -3.15 17.55 -8.09
N ALA A 395 -3.11 18.62 -7.30
CA ALA A 395 -4.09 19.71 -7.37
C ALA A 395 -4.08 20.43 -8.74
N GLU A 396 -2.91 20.77 -9.26
CA GLU A 396 -2.73 21.45 -10.55
C GLU A 396 -3.32 20.64 -11.72
N HIS A 397 -3.24 19.31 -11.65
CA HIS A 397 -3.64 18.42 -12.73
C HIS A 397 -4.98 17.70 -12.47
N GLY A 398 -5.74 18.12 -11.45
CA GLY A 398 -7.03 17.51 -11.11
C GLY A 398 -6.95 16.05 -10.70
N LEU A 399 -5.79 15.60 -10.20
CA LEU A 399 -5.59 14.24 -9.71
C LEU A 399 -6.00 14.16 -8.24
N ARG A 400 -6.67 13.08 -7.87
CA ARG A 400 -6.93 12.79 -6.45
C ARG A 400 -5.62 12.41 -5.78
N HIS A 401 -5.33 13.04 -4.64
CA HIS A 401 -4.21 12.70 -3.78
C HIS A 401 -4.72 11.91 -2.57
N VAL A 402 -3.93 11.00 -2.02
CA VAL A 402 -4.26 10.38 -0.71
C VAL A 402 -4.51 11.48 0.32
N PRO A 403 -5.53 11.36 1.20
CA PRO A 403 -5.85 12.44 2.13
C PRO A 403 -4.64 12.83 3.00
N VAL A 404 -4.25 14.11 2.94
CA VAL A 404 -3.14 14.69 3.70
C VAL A 404 -3.70 15.27 4.99
N LEU A 405 -3.23 14.78 6.13
CA LEU A 405 -3.71 15.21 7.44
C LEU A 405 -2.91 16.39 8.00
N GLY A 406 -1.68 16.57 7.51
CA GLY A 406 -0.85 17.69 7.87
C GLY A 406 0.64 17.40 7.79
N TYR A 407 1.40 18.33 8.36
CA TYR A 407 2.85 18.28 8.46
C TYR A 407 3.26 18.55 9.89
N ALA A 408 3.94 17.60 10.51
CA ALA A 408 4.33 17.71 11.91
C ALA A 408 5.66 17.01 12.19
N THR A 409 6.33 17.44 13.25
CA THR A 409 7.40 16.68 13.89
C THR A 409 6.79 15.59 14.76
N LEU A 410 7.42 14.42 14.88
CA LEU A 410 6.88 13.33 15.71
C LEU A 410 6.60 13.75 17.17
N PRO A 411 7.49 14.48 17.87
CA PRO A 411 7.21 14.91 19.25
C PRO A 411 6.00 15.83 19.41
N ALA A 412 5.54 16.46 18.32
CA ALA A 412 4.36 17.33 18.36
C ALA A 412 3.04 16.54 18.27
N ILE A 413 3.08 15.26 17.86
CA ILE A 413 1.89 14.44 17.60
C ILE A 413 1.91 13.08 18.31
N ALA A 414 3.03 12.68 18.91
CA ALA A 414 3.20 11.43 19.62
C ALA A 414 4.39 11.50 20.58
N ARG A 415 4.28 10.82 21.73
CA ARG A 415 5.38 10.64 22.70
C ARG A 415 6.19 9.37 22.41
N ASP A 416 5.54 8.36 21.85
CA ASP A 416 6.11 7.05 21.55
C ASP A 416 5.36 6.37 20.38
N HIS A 417 5.72 5.11 20.10
CA HIS A 417 5.09 4.29 19.07
C HIS A 417 3.62 4.00 19.35
N GLU A 418 3.21 3.86 20.61
CA GLU A 418 1.82 3.52 20.95
C GLU A 418 0.90 4.71 20.67
N ASP A 419 1.33 5.94 20.98
CA ASP A 419 0.59 7.15 20.61
C ASP A 419 0.35 7.23 19.09
N LEU A 420 1.34 6.82 18.27
CA LEU A 420 1.17 6.75 16.81
C LEU A 420 0.15 5.67 16.40
N VAL A 421 0.17 4.51 17.05
CA VAL A 421 -0.82 3.44 16.81
C VAL A 421 -2.22 3.92 17.15
N VAL A 422 -2.41 4.50 18.34
CA VAL A 422 -3.69 5.12 18.75
C VAL A 422 -4.15 6.14 17.71
N ARG A 423 -3.24 7.01 17.25
CA ARG A 423 -3.55 8.00 16.20
C ARG A 423 -4.04 7.35 14.90
N ALA A 424 -3.45 6.22 14.49
CA ALA A 424 -3.90 5.46 13.32
C ALA A 424 -5.28 4.82 13.53
N GLU A 425 -5.57 4.29 14.72
CA GLU A 425 -6.88 3.73 15.06
C GLU A 425 -8.02 4.75 14.90
N LEU A 426 -7.76 5.98 15.35
CA LEU A 426 -8.74 7.08 15.31
C LEU A 426 -9.16 7.47 13.89
N LYS A 427 -8.36 7.17 12.87
CA LYS A 427 -8.68 7.50 11.48
C LYS A 427 -9.71 6.57 10.85
N LYS A 428 -10.07 5.50 11.55
CA LYS A 428 -11.06 4.51 11.13
C LYS A 428 -10.78 3.84 9.75
N GLY A 429 -9.55 3.91 9.26
CA GLY A 429 -9.06 3.29 8.02
C GLY A 429 -7.89 2.33 8.27
N GLU A 430 -7.20 1.89 7.20
CA GLU A 430 -6.07 0.96 7.31
C GLU A 430 -4.94 1.48 8.20
N GLY A 431 -4.71 2.79 8.17
CA GLY A 431 -3.79 3.46 9.05
C GLY A 431 -3.23 4.73 8.43
N LEU A 432 -1.95 4.99 8.69
CA LEU A 432 -1.25 6.20 8.34
C LEU A 432 0.07 5.90 7.64
N VAL A 433 0.49 6.82 6.78
CA VAL A 433 1.85 6.86 6.21
C VAL A 433 2.50 8.19 6.57
N PHE A 434 3.72 8.13 7.09
CA PHE A 434 4.53 9.28 7.43
C PHE A 434 5.70 9.38 6.46
N LYS A 435 5.81 10.51 5.77
CA LYS A 435 6.84 10.76 4.75
C LYS A 435 7.75 11.88 5.20
N ASN A 436 9.00 11.57 5.52
CA ASN A 436 9.99 12.56 5.88
C ASN A 436 10.21 13.53 4.70
N VAL A 437 10.11 14.84 4.97
CA VAL A 437 10.21 15.87 3.93
C VAL A 437 11.65 16.23 3.55
N VAL A 438 12.62 15.81 4.36
CA VAL A 438 14.04 16.15 4.24
C VAL A 438 14.83 15.03 3.56
N ASP A 439 14.75 13.81 4.09
CA ASP A 439 15.62 12.70 3.68
C ASP A 439 14.90 11.57 2.92
N GLY A 440 13.60 11.72 2.69
CA GLY A 440 12.81 10.80 1.86
C GLY A 440 12.47 9.46 2.51
N ARG A 441 12.77 9.27 3.80
CA ARG A 441 12.41 8.04 4.55
C ARG A 441 10.93 8.04 4.92
N TRP A 442 10.29 6.90 4.68
CA TRP A 442 8.86 6.72 4.94
C TRP A 442 8.66 5.56 5.91
N PHE A 443 7.64 5.66 6.76
CA PHE A 443 7.15 4.55 7.57
C PHE A 443 5.63 4.58 7.62
N LYS A 444 5.02 3.46 7.96
CA LYS A 444 3.57 3.32 8.10
C LYS A 444 3.19 2.88 9.51
N VAL A 445 2.02 3.30 9.93
CA VAL A 445 1.38 2.87 11.18
C VAL A 445 0.06 2.24 10.80
N LEU A 446 -0.15 0.97 11.13
CA LEU A 446 -1.38 0.27 10.78
C LEU A 446 -2.33 0.24 11.96
N SER A 447 -3.62 0.42 11.69
CA SER A 447 -4.69 0.20 12.65
C SER A 447 -4.85 -1.31 12.87
N SER A 448 -4.61 -1.74 14.10
CA SER A 448 -4.88 -3.09 14.57
C SER A 448 -6.37 -3.42 14.47
N ARG A 449 -7.26 -2.45 14.71
CA ARG A 449 -8.71 -2.62 14.46
C ARG A 449 -8.99 -2.95 13.00
N TRP A 450 -8.41 -2.20 12.06
CA TRP A 450 -8.56 -2.45 10.63
C TRP A 450 -8.03 -3.82 10.23
N LEU A 451 -6.81 -4.17 10.70
CA LEU A 451 -6.20 -5.47 10.43
C LEU A 451 -7.15 -6.60 10.82
N LEU A 452 -7.80 -6.50 11.98
CA LEU A 452 -8.72 -7.52 12.52
C LEU A 452 -10.09 -7.54 11.81
N GLU A 453 -10.65 -6.39 11.45
CA GLU A 453 -12.02 -6.26 10.94
C GLU A 453 -12.15 -6.36 9.41
N LYS A 454 -11.15 -5.83 8.68
CA LYS A 454 -11.26 -5.55 7.23
C LYS A 454 -10.08 -6.09 6.42
N GLY A 455 -8.88 -6.08 6.99
CA GLY A 455 -7.65 -6.44 6.30
C GLY A 455 -7.41 -7.95 6.16
N ASP A 456 -6.14 -8.30 5.98
CA ASP A 456 -5.65 -9.64 5.69
C ASP A 456 -6.13 -10.71 6.69
N GLU A 457 -6.31 -10.34 7.96
CA GLU A 457 -6.75 -11.26 9.00
C GLU A 457 -8.17 -11.78 8.79
N MET A 458 -9.10 -10.90 8.40
CA MET A 458 -10.49 -11.29 8.15
C MET A 458 -10.59 -12.26 6.97
N GLN A 459 -9.74 -12.06 5.95
CA GLN A 459 -9.70 -12.89 4.76
C GLN A 459 -9.09 -14.27 5.03
N ALA A 460 -7.98 -14.32 5.76
CA ALA A 460 -7.38 -15.57 6.19
C ALA A 460 -8.37 -16.40 7.04
N ARG A 461 -9.09 -15.77 7.97
CA ARG A 461 -10.13 -16.43 8.79
C ARG A 461 -11.26 -17.03 7.95
N LYS A 462 -11.70 -16.34 6.90
CA LYS A 462 -12.68 -16.88 5.95
C LYS A 462 -12.18 -18.14 5.23
N GLN A 463 -10.89 -18.20 4.88
CA GLN A 463 -10.32 -19.41 4.27
C GLN A 463 -10.28 -20.58 5.26
N MET A 464 -9.89 -20.32 6.51
CA MET A 464 -9.83 -21.34 7.58
C MET A 464 -11.21 -21.92 7.93
N GLY A 465 -12.26 -21.08 8.00
CA GLY A 465 -13.61 -21.51 8.36
C GLY A 465 -14.31 -22.41 7.33
N LYS A 466 -13.90 -22.40 6.05
CA LYS A 466 -14.51 -23.25 5.00
C LYS A 466 -14.20 -24.74 5.15
N LYS A 467 -13.12 -25.12 5.85
CA LYS A 467 -12.71 -26.52 6.04
C LYS A 467 -13.44 -27.28 7.17
N GLY A 468 -14.25 -26.60 8.00
CA GLY A 468 -14.93 -27.20 9.16
C GLY A 468 -16.30 -27.87 8.91
N LYS A 469 -16.86 -27.83 7.69
CA LYS A 469 -18.20 -28.38 7.39
C LYS A 469 -18.17 -29.81 6.84
N GLY A 470 -17.52 -30.72 7.56
CA GLY A 470 -17.50 -32.15 7.25
C GLY A 470 -17.71 -33.01 8.50
N GLY A 471 -18.96 -33.35 8.81
CA GLY A 471 -19.30 -34.46 9.72
C GLY A 471 -20.22 -34.11 10.90
N GLY A 472 -21.40 -34.74 10.93
CA GLY A 472 -22.22 -34.89 12.15
C GLY A 472 -23.54 -34.12 12.18
N LYS A 473 -24.62 -34.74 11.68
CA LYS A 473 -25.99 -34.38 12.05
C LYS A 473 -26.24 -34.85 13.49
N GLY A 474 -26.58 -33.92 14.38
CA GLY A 474 -27.13 -34.19 15.71
C GLY A 474 -27.84 -32.94 16.20
N ALA A 475 -29.16 -32.92 16.07
CA ALA A 475 -30.00 -31.80 16.49
C ALA A 475 -30.19 -31.82 18.01
N LEU A 476 -29.93 -30.69 18.66
CA LEU A 476 -30.66 -30.27 19.85
C LEU A 476 -31.09 -28.81 19.62
N GLU A 477 -32.39 -28.58 19.59
CA GLU A 477 -32.99 -27.26 19.43
C GLU A 477 -32.89 -26.46 20.74
N GLU A 478 -32.36 -25.24 20.66
CA GLU A 478 -32.66 -24.19 21.63
C GLU A 478 -32.88 -22.87 20.87
N LYS A 479 -33.97 -22.18 21.22
CA LYS A 479 -34.53 -21.00 20.55
C LYS A 479 -33.49 -19.87 20.40
N THR A 480 -33.07 -19.57 19.17
CA THR A 480 -32.16 -18.47 18.82
C THR A 480 -32.58 -17.78 17.51
N MET A 481 -32.54 -16.45 17.46
CA MET A 481 -32.64 -15.67 16.21
C MET A 481 -31.26 -15.57 15.56
N ARG A 482 -31.19 -15.79 14.25
CA ARG A 482 -29.94 -16.01 13.47
C ARG A 482 -29.64 -14.87 12.50
N ILE A 483 -28.41 -14.34 12.55
CA ILE A 483 -27.71 -13.81 11.38
C ILE A 483 -26.23 -14.24 11.49
N GLY A 484 -25.69 -14.89 10.45
CA GLY A 484 -24.25 -14.90 10.16
C GLY A 484 -23.29 -15.77 10.98
N GLY A 485 -23.73 -16.63 11.90
CA GLY A 485 -22.90 -17.73 12.43
C GLY A 485 -21.68 -17.34 13.27
N TRP A 486 -21.70 -16.19 13.96
CA TRP A 486 -20.74 -15.87 15.02
C TRP A 486 -21.46 -15.76 16.37
N GLN A 487 -20.85 -16.35 17.40
CA GLN A 487 -21.19 -16.17 18.80
C GLN A 487 -20.17 -15.16 19.37
N LEU A 488 -20.55 -13.88 19.39
CA LEU A 488 -19.96 -12.84 20.24
C LEU A 488 -21.06 -12.47 21.22
N SER A 489 -20.77 -12.41 22.51
CA SER A 489 -21.80 -11.98 23.47
C SER A 489 -22.14 -10.51 23.19
N SER A 490 -23.41 -10.13 23.42
CA SER A 490 -23.84 -8.73 23.37
C SER A 490 -22.98 -7.84 24.29
N GLU A 491 -22.39 -8.44 25.33
CA GLU A 491 -21.42 -7.83 26.22
C GLU A 491 -20.08 -7.57 25.54
N ASP A 492 -19.50 -8.49 24.76
CA ASP A 492 -18.20 -8.27 24.09
C ASP A 492 -18.26 -7.13 23.05
N ALA A 493 -19.37 -7.03 22.30
CA ALA A 493 -19.60 -5.92 21.38
C ALA A 493 -19.82 -4.60 22.14
N ALA A 494 -20.56 -4.61 23.24
CA ALA A 494 -20.78 -3.43 24.08
C ALA A 494 -19.51 -2.99 24.84
N ILE A 495 -18.63 -3.93 25.18
CA ILE A 495 -17.36 -3.69 25.88
C ILE A 495 -16.33 -3.05 24.94
N ILE A 496 -16.27 -3.48 23.69
CA ILE A 496 -15.43 -2.85 22.66
C ILE A 496 -15.91 -1.42 22.40
N VAL A 497 -17.24 -1.23 22.25
CA VAL A 497 -17.84 0.11 22.13
C VAL A 497 -17.55 0.97 23.36
N LYS A 498 -17.59 0.42 24.58
CA LYS A 498 -17.29 1.15 25.83
C LYS A 498 -15.81 1.54 25.96
N ALA A 499 -14.88 0.66 25.59
CA ALA A 499 -13.46 0.96 25.55
C ALA A 499 -13.14 2.07 24.53
N PHE A 500 -13.87 2.11 23.41
CA PHE A 500 -13.77 3.20 22.44
C PHE A 500 -14.45 4.49 22.88
N GLN A 501 -15.55 4.42 23.64
CA GLN A 501 -16.14 5.59 24.32
C GLN A 501 -15.19 6.20 25.35
N ASP A 502 -14.32 5.40 25.98
CA ASP A 502 -13.31 5.91 26.90
C ASP A 502 -12.11 6.56 26.16
N VAL A 503 -11.85 6.15 24.91
CA VAL A 503 -10.96 6.88 23.99
C VAL A 503 -11.63 8.17 23.51
N GLU A 504 -12.93 8.17 23.23
CA GLU A 504 -13.70 9.40 22.94
C GLU A 504 -13.67 10.38 24.12
N LYS A 505 -13.80 9.91 25.37
CA LYS A 505 -13.62 10.75 26.58
C LYS A 505 -12.19 11.27 26.75
N TRP A 506 -11.20 10.56 26.22
CA TRP A 506 -9.82 11.03 26.19
C TRP A 506 -9.64 12.12 25.12
N ILE A 507 -10.29 11.98 23.97
CA ILE A 507 -10.38 13.00 22.90
C ILE A 507 -11.15 14.24 23.38
N GLU A 508 -12.22 14.08 24.16
CA GLU A 508 -12.98 15.19 24.77
C GLU A 508 -12.13 16.06 25.72
N ARG A 509 -11.00 15.53 26.21
CA ARG A 509 -10.05 16.26 27.06
C ARG A 509 -8.93 16.94 26.28
N ASP A 510 -8.83 16.67 24.98
CA ASP A 510 -7.84 17.26 24.08
C ASP A 510 -8.58 18.17 23.07
N ASP A 511 -8.72 19.44 23.46
CA ASP A 511 -9.44 20.46 22.67
C ASP A 511 -8.90 20.63 21.25
N GLY A 512 -7.60 20.35 21.03
CA GLY A 512 -6.97 20.45 19.71
C GLY A 512 -7.34 19.29 18.79
N LEU A 513 -7.36 18.06 19.33
CA LEU A 513 -7.76 16.86 18.58
C LEU A 513 -9.27 16.84 18.28
N ARG A 514 -10.08 17.35 19.21
CA ARG A 514 -11.54 17.50 19.04
C ARG A 514 -11.88 18.46 17.91
N GLN A 515 -11.29 19.66 17.92
CA GLN A 515 -11.49 20.66 16.86
C GLN A 515 -11.06 20.13 15.49
N TRP A 516 -9.95 19.40 15.43
CA TRP A 516 -9.47 18.77 14.19
C TRP A 516 -10.42 17.70 13.63
N LEU A 517 -11.03 16.87 14.50
CA LEU A 517 -12.00 15.86 14.09
C LEU A 517 -13.30 16.49 13.58
N GLU A 518 -13.80 17.52 14.26
CA GLU A 518 -15.01 18.27 13.84
C GLU A 518 -14.80 18.96 12.49
N ASP A 519 -13.62 19.52 12.25
CA ASP A 519 -13.28 20.14 10.98
C ASP A 519 -13.13 19.09 9.85
N TRP A 520 -12.55 17.91 10.18
CA TRP A 520 -12.37 16.81 9.24
C TRP A 520 -13.69 16.15 8.83
N GLU A 521 -14.61 15.87 9.77
CA GLU A 521 -15.91 15.29 9.44
C GLU A 521 -16.75 16.23 8.56
N ARG A 522 -16.67 17.55 8.81
CA ARG A 522 -17.35 18.59 8.03
C ARG A 522 -16.82 18.68 6.59
N GLU A 523 -15.50 18.59 6.41
CA GLU A 523 -14.88 18.61 5.08
C GLU A 523 -15.06 17.28 4.32
N PHE A 524 -15.05 16.14 5.01
CA PHE A 524 -15.14 14.82 4.38
C PHE A 524 -16.58 14.44 3.97
N HIS A 525 -17.59 14.88 4.72
CA HIS A 525 -19.00 14.59 4.41
C HIS A 525 -19.71 15.67 3.58
N GLY A 526 -19.01 16.73 3.19
CA GLY A 526 -19.58 17.74 2.28
C GLY A 526 -20.75 18.51 2.88
N GLU A 527 -20.79 18.70 4.20
CA GLU A 527 -21.72 19.64 4.81
C GLU A 527 -21.21 21.06 4.56
N ALA A 528 -21.71 21.67 3.48
CA ALA A 528 -21.57 23.10 3.27
C ALA A 528 -22.01 23.83 4.55
N ALA A 529 -21.16 24.72 5.06
CA ALA A 529 -21.48 25.57 6.19
C ALA A 529 -22.83 26.27 5.94
N GLY A 530 -23.86 25.80 6.65
CA GLY A 530 -25.17 26.42 6.65
C GLY A 530 -25.03 27.86 7.12
N ALA A 531 -25.60 28.77 6.34
CA ALA A 531 -25.69 30.18 6.65
C ALA A 531 -26.22 30.37 8.08
N ALA A 532 -25.43 31.01 8.94
CA ALA A 532 -25.96 31.66 10.12
C ALA A 532 -26.70 32.91 9.65
N ASP A 533 -28.01 32.91 9.85
CA ASP A 533 -28.90 34.03 9.60
C ASP A 533 -28.46 35.31 10.32
N GLY A 534 -28.41 36.41 9.56
CA GLY A 534 -29.10 37.63 9.94
C GLY A 534 -28.43 38.59 10.94
N VAL A 535 -27.49 39.41 10.44
CA VAL A 535 -27.49 40.86 10.78
C VAL A 535 -27.35 41.65 9.48
N VAL A 536 -28.45 42.29 9.10
CA VAL A 536 -28.54 43.21 7.96
C VAL A 536 -27.87 44.53 8.32
N ALA A 537 -26.91 44.97 7.51
CA ALA A 537 -26.56 46.38 7.37
C ALA A 537 -26.09 46.65 5.93
N ASN A 538 -27.03 47.18 5.13
CA ASN A 538 -26.90 48.09 3.99
C ASN A 538 -25.58 48.13 3.18
N GLY A 539 -25.69 47.88 1.87
CA GLY A 539 -24.94 48.63 0.87
C GLY A 539 -24.30 47.82 -0.27
N GLU A 540 -24.92 47.94 -1.44
CA GLU A 540 -24.36 47.77 -2.80
C GLU A 540 -23.99 46.36 -3.33
N VAL A 541 -24.74 45.98 -4.37
CA VAL A 541 -24.47 44.87 -5.28
C VAL A 541 -23.41 45.30 -6.29
N VAL A 542 -22.27 44.62 -6.33
CA VAL A 542 -21.36 44.61 -7.48
C VAL A 542 -20.92 43.17 -7.76
N ASN A 543 -21.19 42.72 -8.99
CA ASN A 543 -20.76 41.45 -9.56
C ASN A 543 -19.25 41.20 -9.39
N GLY A 544 -18.87 40.02 -8.89
CA GLY A 544 -17.48 39.57 -8.92
C GLY A 544 -17.18 38.44 -7.95
N THR A 545 -16.85 37.27 -8.47
CA THR A 545 -16.35 36.09 -7.76
C THR A 545 -15.19 36.47 -6.82
N LYS A 546 -15.39 36.39 -5.49
CA LYS A 546 -14.32 36.56 -4.50
C LYS A 546 -13.60 35.24 -4.27
N VAL A 547 -12.37 35.17 -4.78
CA VAL A 547 -11.33 34.23 -4.33
C VAL A 547 -10.90 34.65 -2.93
N ALA A 548 -10.90 33.73 -1.95
CA ALA A 548 -10.39 33.99 -0.62
C ALA A 548 -8.86 34.18 -0.67
N ARG A 549 -8.39 35.38 -0.34
CA ARG A 549 -6.97 35.69 -0.14
C ARG A 549 -6.49 35.08 1.19
N ILE A 550 -5.39 34.34 1.13
CA ILE A 550 -4.59 33.94 2.30
C ILE A 550 -3.97 35.23 2.91
N PRO A 551 -3.96 35.41 4.25
CA PRO A 551 -3.30 36.56 4.85
C PRO A 551 -1.78 36.53 4.60
N GLU A 552 -1.24 37.61 4.07
CA GLU A 552 0.20 37.86 4.01
C GLU A 552 0.77 37.92 5.44
N VAL A 553 1.55 36.91 5.83
CA VAL A 553 2.44 37.01 6.98
C VAL A 553 3.65 37.82 6.55
N LYS A 554 3.77 39.04 7.07
CA LYS A 554 4.98 39.86 6.90
C LYS A 554 6.16 39.15 7.58
N PRO A 555 7.31 38.99 6.92
CA PRO A 555 8.51 38.50 7.57
C PRO A 555 8.96 39.52 8.61
N SER A 556 9.03 39.11 9.88
CA SER A 556 9.73 39.89 10.90
C SER A 556 11.23 39.85 10.60
N ASP A 557 11.81 41.04 10.50
CA ASP A 557 13.23 41.29 10.28
C ASP A 557 14.11 40.50 11.25
N GLY A 558 15.03 39.69 10.72
CA GLY A 558 15.97 38.93 11.54
C GLY A 558 16.82 37.89 10.81
N VAL A 559 17.79 38.37 10.01
CA VAL A 559 19.09 37.72 9.69
C VAL A 559 19.02 36.53 8.71
N MET A 560 19.20 36.76 7.41
CA MET A 560 20.46 36.78 6.63
C MET A 560 21.16 35.42 6.44
N ASP A 561 21.01 34.92 5.20
CA ASP A 561 22.06 34.44 4.29
C ASP A 561 23.16 33.51 4.85
N TRP A 562 23.09 32.22 4.52
CA TRP A 562 24.27 31.36 4.41
C TRP A 562 24.06 30.22 3.40
N LEU A 563 23.96 30.58 2.12
CA LEU A 563 24.37 29.69 1.02
C LEU A 563 25.82 30.04 0.68
N GLY A 564 26.77 29.24 1.14
CA GLY A 564 28.18 29.45 0.81
C GLY A 564 29.16 28.46 1.44
N ALA A 565 29.47 27.41 0.70
CA ALA A 565 30.76 26.70 0.62
C ALA A 565 31.62 26.41 1.88
N LYS A 566 32.01 25.11 1.96
CA LYS A 566 33.17 24.44 2.62
C LYS A 566 32.65 23.35 3.57
N GLY A 567 32.87 22.05 3.36
CA GLY A 567 34.12 21.39 3.05
C GLY A 567 34.92 21.18 4.33
N PHE A 568 34.75 20.03 4.99
CA PHE A 568 35.61 19.31 5.96
C PHE A 568 34.72 18.16 6.50
N GLY A 569 35.12 16.88 6.62
CA GLY A 569 36.45 16.32 6.72
C GLY A 569 36.68 15.75 8.13
N LEU A 570 35.98 14.65 8.47
CA LEU A 570 36.41 13.47 9.23
C LEU A 570 35.19 12.60 9.57
#